data_AF-A0A369MFL5-F1
#
_entry.id   AF-A0A369MFL5-F1
#
_cell.length_a   1.000
_cell.length_b   1.000
_cell.length_c   1.000
_cell.angle_alpha   90.00
_cell.angle_beta   90.00
_cell.angle_gamma   90.00
#
_symmetry.space_group_name_H-M   'P 1'
#
loop_
_entity.id
_entity.type
_entity.pdbx_description
1 polymer ?
#
loop_
_entity_poly.entity_id
_entity_poly.type
_entity_poly.pdbx_seq_one_letter_code
_entity_poly.pdbx_strand_id
1 'polypeptide(L)'
;MRQAARARDWRGDLASLSFDERVAKTMECLDRRASSKSILYGLLVFCFEERSYEEVEEHAQGYAEFEANRQSGRRYAFFLQRVGAIEEIELDADGAVITEGRRAQLLEEGADQDALDALTVDWRVRTTDVGREAVKLADPLVSLRELLAEKPSRRSAYAHVLAYCRKPRQLGEIIGELDGDPGLEKDEATGLPSMQPSAYVSKLDHAGGLVWMDGWATTKEGLAILEETR
;
A
#
# COMPACT_ATOMS: atom_id res chain seq x y z
N MET A 1 -23.25 -1.24 20.08
CA MET A 1 -22.24 -1.14 21.17
C MET A 1 -21.17 -0.17 20.73
N ARG A 2 -21.24 1.08 21.21
CA ARG A 2 -20.21 2.11 21.01
C ARG A 2 -19.01 1.72 21.88
N GLN A 3 -17.93 1.24 21.27
CA GLN A 3 -16.71 0.94 22.02
C GLN A 3 -15.88 2.22 22.12
N ALA A 4 -16.16 2.99 23.17
CA ALA A 4 -15.32 4.06 23.67
C ALA A 4 -14.06 3.45 24.31
N ALA A 5 -13.09 3.07 23.48
CA ALA A 5 -11.69 3.14 23.90
C ALA A 5 -11.26 4.58 23.58
N ARG A 6 -10.61 5.27 24.54
CA ARG A 6 -9.92 6.54 24.29
C ARG A 6 -8.91 6.30 23.16
N ALA A 7 -9.33 6.50 21.92
CA ALA A 7 -8.46 6.59 20.78
C ALA A 7 -7.59 7.80 21.06
N ARG A 8 -6.30 7.57 21.35
CA ARG A 8 -5.29 8.62 21.30
C ARG A 8 -5.59 9.45 20.06
N ASP A 9 -5.82 10.75 20.24
CA ASP A 9 -6.24 11.65 19.17
C ASP A 9 -5.11 11.75 18.13
N TRP A 10 -5.14 10.80 17.20
CA TRP A 10 -4.11 10.67 16.19
C TRP A 10 -4.16 11.84 15.21
N ARG A 11 -5.31 12.52 15.10
CA ARG A 11 -5.45 13.73 14.27
C ARG A 11 -4.63 14.87 14.89
N GLY A 12 -4.72 15.06 16.21
CA GLY A 12 -3.87 15.97 16.97
C GLY A 12 -2.37 15.63 16.85
N ASP A 13 -2.01 14.34 16.97
CA ASP A 13 -0.63 13.89 16.80
C ASP A 13 -0.10 14.21 15.37
N LEU A 14 -0.90 13.98 14.32
CA LEU A 14 -0.52 14.27 12.92
C LEU A 14 -0.38 15.76 12.62
N ALA A 15 -1.20 16.62 13.25
CA ALA A 15 -1.14 18.07 13.04
C ALA A 15 0.20 18.67 13.51
N SER A 16 0.86 18.03 14.48
CA SER A 16 2.18 18.45 15.00
C SER A 16 3.36 18.06 14.10
N LEU A 17 3.15 17.15 13.14
CA LEU A 17 4.20 16.63 12.29
C LEU A 17 4.38 17.47 11.03
N SER A 18 5.64 17.60 10.59
CA SER A 18 5.97 18.14 9.27
C SER A 18 5.43 17.27 8.14
N PHE A 19 5.43 17.82 6.92
CA PHE A 19 5.03 17.08 5.73
C PHE A 19 5.86 15.78 5.56
N ASP A 20 7.19 15.90 5.63
CA ASP A 20 8.12 14.77 5.44
C ASP A 20 7.94 13.69 6.51
N GLU A 21 7.70 14.06 7.77
CA GLU A 21 7.41 13.10 8.84
C GLU A 21 6.10 12.33 8.61
N ARG A 22 5.09 12.98 8.04
CA ARG A 22 3.82 12.31 7.67
C ARG A 22 4.01 11.39 6.47
N VAL A 23 4.82 11.78 5.49
CA VAL A 23 5.20 10.90 4.37
C VAL A 23 5.95 9.68 4.90
N ALA A 24 6.94 9.86 5.76
CA ALA A 24 7.70 8.77 6.37
C ALA A 24 6.80 7.79 7.15
N LYS A 25 5.83 8.31 7.92
CA LYS A 25 4.83 7.47 8.60
C LYS A 25 3.91 6.72 7.64
N THR A 26 3.58 7.32 6.50
CA THR A 26 2.79 6.67 5.46
C THR A 26 3.57 5.53 4.83
N MET A 27 4.85 5.75 4.47
CA MET A 27 5.74 4.70 3.98
C MET A 27 5.90 3.56 4.98
N GLU A 28 6.11 3.89 6.26
CA GLU A 28 6.15 2.88 7.34
C GLU A 28 4.84 2.08 7.44
N CYS A 29 3.68 2.71 7.24
CA CYS A 29 2.39 2.03 7.22
C CYS A 29 2.27 1.04 6.05
N LEU A 30 2.79 1.40 4.87
CA LEU A 30 2.84 0.52 3.71
C LEU A 30 3.78 -0.67 3.96
N ASP A 31 4.99 -0.42 4.49
CA ASP A 31 6.02 -1.44 4.66
C ASP A 31 5.77 -2.40 5.82
N ARG A 32 5.23 -1.92 6.95
CA ARG A 32 4.85 -2.78 8.09
C ARG A 32 3.78 -3.80 7.74
N ARG A 33 3.13 -3.66 6.58
CA ARG A 33 1.99 -4.46 6.14
C ARG A 33 2.24 -5.10 4.79
N ALA A 34 3.42 -5.70 4.61
CA ALA A 34 3.85 -6.36 3.37
C ALA A 34 2.74 -7.20 2.70
N SER A 35 2.02 -8.04 3.46
CA SER A 35 0.93 -8.89 2.93
C SER A 35 -0.30 -8.14 2.39
N SER A 36 -0.38 -6.83 2.59
CA SER A 36 -1.46 -5.95 2.12
C SER A 36 -0.94 -4.63 1.55
N LYS A 37 0.36 -4.55 1.26
CA LYS A 37 1.01 -3.32 0.77
C LYS A 37 0.42 -2.90 -0.57
N SER A 38 0.18 -3.86 -1.45
CA SER A 38 -0.53 -3.70 -2.73
C SER A 38 -1.94 -3.13 -2.56
N ILE A 39 -2.73 -3.67 -1.62
CA ILE A 39 -4.08 -3.15 -1.32
C ILE A 39 -3.99 -1.69 -0.83
N LEU A 40 -3.10 -1.39 0.11
CA LEU A 40 -2.94 -0.05 0.68
C LEU A 40 -2.46 0.97 -0.37
N TYR A 41 -1.44 0.60 -1.16
CA TYR A 41 -0.95 1.40 -2.27
C TYR A 41 -2.04 1.64 -3.33
N GLY A 42 -2.72 0.56 -3.73
CA GLY A 42 -3.78 0.60 -4.71
C GLY A 42 -4.96 1.47 -4.29
N LEU A 43 -5.36 1.38 -3.02
CA LEU A 43 -6.37 2.28 -2.45
C LEU A 43 -5.94 3.74 -2.45
N LEU A 44 -4.67 4.06 -2.15
CA LEU A 44 -4.16 5.42 -2.27
C LEU A 44 -4.29 5.93 -3.70
N VAL A 45 -3.93 5.12 -4.71
CA VAL A 45 -4.07 5.50 -6.12
C VAL A 45 -5.54 5.66 -6.52
N PHE A 46 -6.40 4.72 -6.12
CA PHE A 46 -7.82 4.73 -6.44
C PHE A 46 -8.56 5.94 -5.85
N CYS A 47 -8.16 6.37 -4.65
CA CYS A 47 -8.71 7.54 -3.97
C CYS A 47 -8.02 8.85 -4.38
N PHE A 48 -7.22 8.87 -5.46
CA PHE A 48 -6.81 10.15 -6.07
C PHE A 48 -8.01 11.00 -6.50
N GLU A 49 -9.14 10.35 -6.78
CA GLU A 49 -10.46 10.97 -6.89
C GLU A 49 -11.30 10.60 -5.65
N GLU A 50 -12.35 11.36 -5.39
CA GLU A 50 -13.26 11.08 -4.26
C GLU A 50 -14.01 9.76 -4.49
N ARG A 51 -14.02 8.90 -3.47
CA ARG A 51 -14.67 7.58 -3.50
C ARG A 51 -15.58 7.40 -2.29
N SER A 52 -16.66 6.64 -2.44
CA SER A 52 -17.45 6.15 -1.32
C SER A 52 -16.71 5.01 -0.61
N TYR A 53 -17.12 4.72 0.63
CA TYR A 53 -16.64 3.52 1.32
C TYR A 53 -17.08 2.21 0.65
N GLU A 54 -18.18 2.21 -0.10
CA GLU A 54 -18.63 1.06 -0.88
C GLU A 54 -17.68 0.80 -2.05
N GLU A 55 -17.31 1.85 -2.80
CA GLU A 55 -16.32 1.76 -3.88
C GLU A 55 -14.95 1.32 -3.35
N VAL A 56 -14.54 1.81 -2.17
CA VAL A 56 -13.30 1.37 -1.50
C VAL A 56 -13.35 -0.11 -1.12
N GLU A 57 -14.49 -0.59 -0.65
CA GLU A 57 -14.68 -2.00 -0.30
C GLU A 57 -14.57 -2.89 -1.55
N GLU A 58 -15.28 -2.53 -2.62
CA GLU A 58 -15.24 -3.24 -3.90
C GLU A 58 -13.83 -3.23 -4.51
N HIS A 59 -13.14 -2.07 -4.48
CA HIS A 59 -11.78 -1.97 -4.97
C HIS A 59 -10.82 -2.88 -4.20
N ALA A 60 -10.94 -2.91 -2.87
CA ALA A 60 -10.08 -3.77 -2.03
C ALA A 60 -10.34 -5.27 -2.27
N GLN A 61 -11.59 -5.67 -2.51
CA GLN A 61 -11.96 -7.05 -2.84
C GLN A 61 -11.37 -7.55 -4.17
N GLY A 62 -11.00 -6.63 -5.07
CA GLY A 62 -10.34 -6.96 -6.34
C GLY A 62 -8.93 -7.54 -6.20
N TYR A 63 -8.31 -7.45 -5.02
CA TYR A 63 -6.96 -7.96 -4.78
C TYR A 63 -7.00 -9.41 -4.28
N ALA A 64 -6.15 -10.27 -4.84
CA ALA A 64 -6.09 -11.68 -4.46
C ALA A 64 -5.73 -11.87 -2.96
N GLU A 65 -4.81 -11.05 -2.45
CA GLU A 65 -4.45 -11.04 -1.02
C GLU A 65 -5.57 -10.58 -0.08
N PHE A 66 -6.69 -10.02 -0.56
CA PHE A 66 -7.76 -9.52 0.30
C PHE A 66 -8.37 -10.62 1.18
N GLU A 67 -8.74 -11.75 0.56
CA GLU A 67 -9.32 -12.91 1.26
C GLU A 67 -8.37 -13.49 2.32
N ALA A 68 -7.07 -13.49 2.04
CA ALA A 68 -6.05 -14.01 2.95
C ALA A 68 -5.90 -13.13 4.21
N ASN A 69 -6.09 -11.81 4.09
CA ASN A 69 -5.88 -10.86 5.19
C ASN A 69 -7.12 -10.68 6.09
N ARG A 70 -8.31 -11.12 5.66
CA ARG A 70 -9.59 -11.06 6.40
C ARG A 70 -9.90 -9.66 6.98
N GLN A 71 -9.49 -8.60 6.30
CA GLN A 71 -9.82 -7.22 6.64
C GLN A 71 -10.87 -6.70 5.64
N SER A 72 -11.63 -5.67 6.03
CA SER A 72 -12.48 -4.94 5.09
C SER A 72 -11.72 -3.81 4.40
N GLY A 73 -12.18 -3.38 3.23
CA GLY A 73 -11.71 -2.17 2.55
C GLY A 73 -11.74 -0.95 3.48
N ARG A 74 -12.82 -0.80 4.25
CA ARG A 74 -12.93 0.27 5.27
C ARG A 74 -11.81 0.23 6.32
N ARG A 75 -11.33 -0.96 6.69
CA ARG A 75 -10.22 -1.10 7.65
C ARG A 75 -8.89 -0.66 7.05
N TYR A 76 -8.66 -0.91 5.76
CA TYR A 76 -7.49 -0.40 5.05
C TYR A 76 -7.52 1.12 4.92
N ALA A 77 -8.66 1.70 4.54
CA ALA A 77 -8.85 3.16 4.53
C ALA A 77 -8.59 3.77 5.91
N PHE A 78 -9.06 3.13 6.98
CA PHE A 78 -8.78 3.56 8.35
C PHE A 78 -7.29 3.57 8.70
N PHE A 79 -6.49 2.61 8.22
CA PHE A 79 -5.04 2.64 8.44
C PHE A 79 -4.38 3.84 7.75
N LEU A 80 -4.80 4.13 6.51
CA LEU A 80 -4.29 5.26 5.73
C LEU A 80 -4.72 6.60 6.33
N GLN A 81 -5.94 6.70 6.85
CA GLN A 81 -6.42 7.86 7.60
C GLN A 81 -5.54 8.12 8.82
N ARG A 82 -5.21 7.09 9.62
CA ARG A 82 -4.41 7.24 10.84
C ARG A 82 -3.00 7.81 10.61
N VAL A 83 -2.48 7.73 9.40
CA VAL A 83 -1.19 8.30 9.01
C VAL A 83 -1.32 9.57 8.16
N GLY A 84 -2.55 10.02 7.90
CA GLY A 84 -2.85 11.25 7.16
C GLY A 84 -2.74 11.09 5.65
N ALA A 85 -2.67 9.86 5.12
CA ALA A 85 -2.53 9.60 3.69
C ALA A 85 -3.86 9.70 2.93
N ILE A 86 -4.98 9.49 3.64
CA ILE A 86 -6.34 9.69 3.15
C ILE A 86 -7.09 10.58 4.14
N GLU A 87 -7.94 11.46 3.63
CA GLU A 87 -8.91 12.24 4.40
C GLU A 87 -10.34 11.72 4.16
N GLU A 88 -11.21 12.00 5.13
CA GLU A 88 -12.65 11.74 5.04
C GLU A 88 -13.37 13.07 4.77
N ILE A 89 -14.33 13.03 3.86
CA ILE A 89 -15.11 14.17 3.40
C ILE A 89 -16.56 13.87 3.77
N GLU A 90 -17.13 14.69 4.63
CA GLU A 90 -18.51 14.57 5.07
C GLU A 90 -19.42 15.36 4.13
N LEU A 91 -20.51 14.75 3.68
CA LEU A 91 -21.47 15.36 2.77
C LEU A 91 -22.86 15.47 3.42
N ASP A 92 -23.54 16.58 3.14
CA ASP A 92 -24.93 16.79 3.53
C ASP A 92 -25.93 16.18 2.52
N ALA A 93 -27.22 16.34 2.80
CA ALA A 93 -28.31 15.81 1.97
C ALA A 93 -28.32 16.32 0.53
N ASP A 94 -27.72 17.49 0.27
CA ASP A 94 -27.58 18.07 -1.06
C ASP A 94 -26.27 17.66 -1.74
N GLY A 95 -25.45 16.85 -1.08
CA GLY A 95 -24.13 16.43 -1.54
C GLY A 95 -23.04 17.50 -1.37
N ALA A 96 -23.30 18.55 -0.58
CA ALA A 96 -22.32 19.59 -0.32
C ALA A 96 -21.36 19.19 0.81
N VAL A 97 -20.09 19.59 0.68
CA VAL A 97 -19.06 19.30 1.68
C VAL A 97 -19.34 20.06 2.98
N ILE A 98 -19.42 19.30 4.08
CA ILE A 98 -19.59 19.84 5.42
C ILE A 98 -18.21 20.24 5.96
N THR A 99 -17.94 21.54 5.95
CA THR A 99 -16.72 22.10 6.52
C THR A 99 -16.87 22.40 8.01
N GLU A 100 -15.75 22.52 8.73
CA GLU A 100 -15.75 23.00 10.12
C GLU A 100 -16.42 24.40 10.23
N GLY A 101 -16.19 25.27 9.25
CA GLY A 101 -16.83 26.59 9.19
C GLY A 101 -18.35 26.51 9.06
N ARG A 102 -18.87 25.57 8.24
CA ARG A 102 -20.31 25.33 8.13
C ARG A 102 -20.90 24.81 9.44
N ARG A 103 -20.20 23.91 10.14
CA ARG A 103 -20.61 23.41 11.45
C ARG A 103 -20.63 24.54 12.51
N ALA A 104 -19.60 25.39 12.54
CA ALA A 104 -19.54 26.53 13.44
C ALA A 104 -20.69 27.53 13.18
N GLN A 105 -20.97 27.83 11.91
CA GLN A 105 -22.08 28.70 11.53
C GLN A 105 -23.43 28.14 12.02
N LEU A 106 -23.71 26.85 11.79
CA LEU A 106 -24.96 26.24 12.24
C LEU A 106 -25.12 26.28 13.76
N LEU A 107 -24.02 26.11 14.50
CA LEU A 107 -24.02 26.25 15.96
C LEU A 107 -24.37 27.68 16.41
N GLU A 108 -23.83 28.69 15.73
CA GLU A 108 -24.20 30.11 15.96
C GLU A 108 -25.67 30.40 15.60
N GLU A 109 -26.20 29.73 14.58
CA GLU A 109 -27.60 29.78 14.16
C GLU A 109 -28.54 29.01 15.12
N GLY A 110 -27.99 28.35 16.14
CA GLY A 110 -28.75 27.66 17.20
C GLY A 110 -29.03 26.19 16.94
N ALA A 111 -28.33 25.56 15.98
CA ALA A 111 -28.38 24.11 15.80
C ALA A 111 -27.85 23.40 17.06
N ASP A 112 -28.58 22.38 17.52
CA ASP A 112 -28.11 21.51 18.59
C ASP A 112 -27.20 20.40 18.05
N GLN A 113 -26.64 19.60 18.98
CA GLN A 113 -25.74 18.52 18.61
C GLN A 113 -26.43 17.45 17.75
N ASP A 114 -27.72 17.18 17.98
CA ASP A 114 -28.47 16.19 17.20
C ASP A 114 -28.64 16.65 15.74
N ALA A 115 -28.88 17.94 15.51
CA ALA A 115 -28.91 18.53 14.17
C ALA A 115 -27.54 18.50 13.48
N LEU A 116 -26.45 18.75 14.21
CA LEU A 116 -25.09 18.68 13.67
C LEU A 116 -24.67 17.25 13.35
N ASP A 117 -25.09 16.27 14.15
CA ASP A 117 -24.83 14.84 13.91
C ASP A 117 -25.66 14.32 12.72
N ALA A 118 -26.89 14.82 12.56
CA ALA A 118 -27.78 14.48 11.43
C ALA A 118 -27.40 15.18 10.12
N LEU A 119 -26.52 16.18 10.16
CA LEU A 119 -26.08 16.93 8.98
C LEU A 119 -25.38 16.02 7.96
N THR A 120 -24.56 15.09 8.44
CA THR A 120 -23.81 14.18 7.57
C THR A 120 -24.68 13.00 7.16
N VAL A 121 -24.93 12.86 5.85
CA VAL A 121 -25.68 11.72 5.30
C VAL A 121 -24.81 10.78 4.47
N ASP A 122 -23.65 11.25 4.00
CA ASP A 122 -22.70 10.45 3.22
C ASP A 122 -21.25 10.79 3.59
N TRP A 123 -20.36 9.83 3.37
CA TRP A 123 -18.92 9.96 3.61
C TRP A 123 -18.14 9.53 2.38
N ARG A 124 -17.27 10.41 1.92
CA ARG A 124 -16.29 10.14 0.86
C ARG A 124 -14.89 10.11 1.43
N VAL A 125 -13.98 9.49 0.70
CA VAL A 125 -12.56 9.48 1.02
C VAL A 125 -11.73 9.92 -0.17
N ARG A 126 -10.61 10.59 0.12
CA ARG A 126 -9.69 11.10 -0.88
C ARG A 126 -8.26 11.03 -0.37
N THR A 127 -7.33 10.72 -1.26
CA THR A 127 -5.89 10.73 -0.98
C THR A 127 -5.37 12.15 -0.86
N THR A 128 -4.71 12.42 0.26
CA THR A 128 -4.11 13.73 0.56
C THR A 128 -2.80 13.92 -0.22
N ASP A 129 -2.23 15.12 -0.19
CA ASP A 129 -0.90 15.36 -0.78
C ASP A 129 0.20 14.50 -0.16
N VAL A 130 0.10 14.21 1.15
CA VAL A 130 1.01 13.28 1.84
C VAL A 130 0.87 11.88 1.23
N GLY A 131 -0.36 11.40 1.03
CA GLY A 131 -0.60 10.10 0.41
C GLY A 131 -0.13 10.04 -1.04
N ARG A 132 -0.29 11.12 -1.81
CA ARG A 132 0.21 11.21 -3.19
C ARG A 132 1.73 11.15 -3.25
N GLU A 133 2.43 11.83 -2.34
CA GLU A 133 3.88 11.76 -2.28
C GLU A 133 4.37 10.36 -1.89
N ALA A 134 3.71 9.72 -0.91
CA ALA A 134 4.00 8.34 -0.57
C ALA A 134 3.78 7.37 -1.74
N VAL A 135 2.74 7.57 -2.56
CA VAL A 135 2.52 6.78 -3.78
C VAL A 135 3.70 6.90 -4.75
N LYS A 136 4.24 8.12 -4.97
CA LYS A 136 5.41 8.29 -5.86
C LYS A 136 6.64 7.53 -5.35
N LEU A 137 6.88 7.58 -4.04
CA LEU A 137 8.01 6.90 -3.41
C LEU A 137 7.83 5.38 -3.34
N ALA A 138 6.59 4.90 -3.23
CA ALA A 138 6.24 3.49 -3.16
C ALA A 138 5.94 2.87 -4.53
N ASP A 139 6.13 3.60 -5.64
CA ASP A 139 5.87 3.10 -6.99
C ASP A 139 6.68 1.81 -7.22
N PRO A 140 6.02 0.67 -7.54
CA PRO A 140 6.71 -0.60 -7.71
C PRO A 140 7.73 -0.58 -8.86
N LEU A 141 7.47 0.14 -9.95
CA LEU A 141 8.43 0.25 -11.06
C LEU A 141 9.67 1.04 -10.65
N VAL A 142 9.51 2.09 -9.85
CA VAL A 142 10.65 2.83 -9.28
C VAL A 142 11.45 1.90 -8.36
N SER A 143 10.78 1.23 -7.42
CA SER A 143 11.39 0.31 -6.46
C SER A 143 12.13 -0.85 -7.13
N LEU A 144 11.54 -1.43 -8.19
CA LEU A 144 12.17 -2.51 -8.96
C LEU A 144 13.39 -2.02 -9.74
N ARG A 145 13.34 -0.84 -10.37
CA ARG A 145 14.52 -0.28 -11.05
C ARG A 145 15.64 0.01 -10.08
N GLU A 146 15.34 0.55 -8.90
CA GLU A 146 16.33 0.75 -7.83
C GLU A 146 16.94 -0.56 -7.36
N LEU A 147 16.12 -1.60 -7.13
CA LEU A 147 16.58 -2.94 -6.75
C LEU A 147 17.56 -3.52 -7.79
N LEU A 148 17.26 -3.36 -9.07
CA LEU A 148 18.14 -3.79 -10.16
C LEU A 148 19.40 -2.92 -10.28
N ALA A 149 19.32 -1.63 -9.95
CA ALA A 149 20.45 -0.72 -9.96
C ALA A 149 21.42 -0.92 -8.79
N GLU A 150 20.91 -1.32 -7.61
CA GLU A 150 21.68 -1.51 -6.37
C GLU A 150 22.91 -2.41 -6.59
N LYS A 151 22.73 -3.53 -7.29
CA LYS A 151 23.82 -4.44 -7.65
C LYS A 151 23.62 -5.05 -9.03
N PRO A 152 24.26 -4.51 -10.09
CA PRO A 152 24.06 -4.98 -11.46
C PRO A 152 24.34 -6.46 -11.69
N SER A 153 25.27 -7.07 -10.94
CA SER A 153 25.58 -8.51 -11.03
C SER A 153 24.41 -9.42 -10.67
N ARG A 154 23.42 -8.93 -9.91
CA ARG A 154 22.25 -9.71 -9.46
C ARG A 154 21.06 -9.61 -10.42
N ARG A 155 21.12 -8.75 -11.44
CA ARG A 155 19.99 -8.48 -12.35
C ARG A 155 19.48 -9.73 -13.04
N SER A 156 20.39 -10.59 -13.52
CA SER A 156 20.02 -11.84 -14.19
C SER A 156 19.26 -12.79 -13.26
N ALA A 157 19.67 -12.92 -11.99
CA ALA A 157 18.97 -13.74 -11.01
C ALA A 157 17.56 -13.20 -10.71
N TYR A 158 17.39 -11.89 -10.53
CA TYR A 158 16.05 -11.30 -10.37
C TYR A 158 15.17 -11.54 -11.60
N ALA A 159 15.70 -11.31 -12.81
CA ALA A 159 14.98 -11.56 -14.05
C ALA A 159 14.59 -13.04 -14.20
N HIS A 160 15.46 -13.97 -13.78
CA HIS A 160 15.16 -15.39 -13.79
C HIS A 160 14.00 -15.73 -12.86
N VAL A 161 14.00 -15.23 -11.62
CA VAL A 161 12.88 -15.44 -10.68
C VAL A 161 11.56 -14.90 -11.25
N LEU A 162 11.57 -13.67 -11.78
CA LEU A 162 10.39 -13.07 -12.42
C LEU A 162 9.92 -13.88 -13.64
N ALA A 163 10.84 -14.40 -14.46
CA ALA A 163 10.48 -15.25 -15.59
C ALA A 163 9.86 -16.59 -15.15
N TYR A 164 10.43 -17.22 -14.12
CA TYR A 164 9.97 -18.50 -13.59
C TYR A 164 8.59 -18.39 -12.90
N CYS A 165 8.35 -17.26 -12.23
CA CYS A 165 7.11 -16.95 -11.51
C CYS A 165 6.02 -16.32 -12.42
N ARG A 166 6.14 -16.39 -13.76
CA ARG A 166 5.03 -16.01 -14.67
C ARG A 166 3.76 -16.83 -14.41
N LYS A 167 3.91 -17.99 -13.78
CA LYS A 167 2.84 -18.78 -13.16
C LYS A 167 3.15 -18.89 -11.65
N PRO A 168 2.14 -18.99 -10.78
CA PRO A 168 2.39 -19.15 -9.34
C PRO A 168 3.34 -20.32 -9.03
N ARG A 169 4.36 -20.08 -8.19
CA ARG A 169 5.36 -21.07 -7.76
C ARG A 169 5.50 -21.11 -6.24
N GLN A 170 5.68 -22.29 -5.67
CA GLN A 170 6.05 -22.43 -4.27
C GLN A 170 7.50 -22.00 -4.04
N LEU A 171 7.81 -21.51 -2.84
CA LEU A 171 9.16 -21.07 -2.50
C LEU A 171 10.22 -22.16 -2.72
N GLY A 172 9.90 -23.42 -2.40
CA GLY A 172 10.80 -24.55 -2.62
C GLY A 172 11.09 -24.82 -4.10
N GLU A 173 10.12 -24.59 -4.99
CA GLU A 173 10.32 -24.71 -6.44
C GLU A 173 11.28 -23.64 -6.96
N ILE A 174 11.16 -22.40 -6.45
CA ILE A 174 12.03 -21.29 -6.84
C ILE A 174 13.46 -21.51 -6.33
N ILE A 175 13.61 -21.97 -5.09
CA ILE A 175 14.92 -22.29 -4.52
C ILE A 175 15.59 -23.39 -5.35
N GLY A 176 14.85 -24.43 -5.73
CA GLY A 176 15.37 -25.51 -6.58
C GLY A 176 15.74 -25.04 -7.99
N GLU A 177 14.95 -24.16 -8.59
CA GLU A 177 15.24 -23.59 -9.92
C GLU A 177 16.50 -22.73 -9.92
N LEU A 178 16.73 -21.98 -8.83
CA LEU A 178 17.91 -21.13 -8.68
C LEU A 178 19.16 -21.92 -8.26
N ASP A 179 19.05 -23.21 -7.92
CA ASP A 179 20.21 -23.99 -7.50
C ASP A 179 21.20 -24.14 -8.66
N GLY A 180 22.43 -23.66 -8.46
CA GLY A 180 23.46 -23.63 -9.49
C GLY A 180 23.28 -22.57 -10.59
N ASP A 181 22.31 -21.66 -10.47
CA ASP A 181 22.11 -20.57 -11.44
C ASP A 181 23.39 -19.70 -11.54
N PRO A 182 23.94 -19.48 -12.75
CA PRO A 182 25.16 -18.69 -12.94
C PRO A 182 25.00 -17.20 -12.58
N GLY A 183 23.77 -16.69 -12.53
CA GLY A 183 23.43 -15.36 -12.05
C GLY A 183 23.49 -15.22 -10.52
N LEU A 184 23.59 -16.32 -9.76
CA LEU A 184 23.85 -16.25 -8.33
C LEU A 184 25.31 -15.94 -8.07
N GLU A 185 25.55 -14.71 -7.61
CA GLU A 185 26.85 -14.29 -7.14
C GLU A 185 27.31 -15.14 -5.95
N LYS A 186 28.52 -15.68 -6.04
CA LYS A 186 29.17 -16.46 -4.99
C LYS A 186 30.15 -15.58 -4.22
N ASP A 187 30.23 -15.81 -2.91
CA ASP A 187 31.27 -15.26 -2.06
C ASP A 187 32.62 -15.89 -2.42
N GLU A 188 33.63 -15.06 -2.67
CA GLU A 188 34.94 -15.51 -3.17
C GLU A 188 35.70 -16.36 -2.15
N ALA A 189 35.51 -16.11 -0.85
CA ALA A 189 36.23 -16.80 0.22
C ALA A 189 35.66 -18.19 0.51
N THR A 190 34.35 -18.35 0.37
CA THR A 190 33.62 -19.59 0.73
C THR A 190 33.11 -20.38 -0.47
N GLY A 191 33.01 -19.75 -1.66
CA GLY A 191 32.40 -20.34 -2.85
C GLY A 191 30.88 -20.54 -2.76
N LEU A 192 30.26 -20.10 -1.65
CA LEU A 192 28.82 -20.22 -1.39
C LEU A 192 28.06 -19.03 -1.97
N PRO A 193 26.74 -19.13 -2.23
CA PRO A 193 25.94 -17.99 -2.65
C PRO A 193 26.06 -16.82 -1.65
N SER A 194 26.42 -15.64 -2.15
CA SER A 194 26.49 -14.39 -1.37
C SER A 194 25.12 -13.92 -0.87
N MET A 195 24.06 -14.45 -1.47
CA MET A 195 22.67 -14.23 -1.11
C MET A 195 21.87 -15.52 -1.31
N GLN A 196 21.05 -15.88 -0.33
CA GLN A 196 20.18 -17.05 -0.41
C GLN A 196 19.06 -16.83 -1.44
N PRO A 197 18.65 -17.86 -2.22
CA PRO A 197 17.57 -17.75 -3.20
C PRO A 197 16.26 -17.15 -2.65
N SER A 198 15.91 -17.46 -1.39
CA SER A 198 14.72 -16.89 -0.72
C SER A 198 14.80 -15.37 -0.52
N ALA A 199 16.00 -14.79 -0.42
CA ALA A 199 16.18 -13.35 -0.30
C ALA A 199 15.88 -12.62 -1.62
N TYR A 200 16.07 -13.25 -2.77
CA TYR A 200 15.65 -12.69 -4.06
C TYR A 200 14.13 -12.58 -4.13
N VAL A 201 13.43 -13.63 -3.71
CA VAL A 201 11.96 -13.63 -3.62
C VAL A 201 11.47 -12.53 -2.68
N SER A 202 12.05 -12.44 -1.48
CA SER A 202 11.68 -11.41 -0.49
C SER A 202 11.94 -9.99 -0.98
N LYS A 203 13.07 -9.73 -1.66
CA LYS A 203 13.36 -8.41 -2.23
C LYS A 203 12.42 -8.05 -3.38
N LEU A 204 12.07 -9.02 -4.24
CA LEU A 204 11.11 -8.81 -5.33
C LEU A 204 9.69 -8.59 -4.82
N ASP A 205 9.26 -9.33 -3.80
CA ASP A 205 7.99 -9.11 -3.11
C ASP A 205 7.93 -7.69 -2.52
N HIS A 206 8.98 -7.31 -1.77
CA HIS A 206 9.03 -5.98 -1.16
C HIS A 206 9.03 -4.82 -2.17
N ALA A 207 9.69 -5.01 -3.32
CA ALA A 207 9.71 -4.07 -4.44
C ALA A 207 8.45 -4.11 -5.32
N GLY A 208 7.53 -5.05 -5.08
CA GLY A 208 6.28 -5.19 -5.84
C GLY A 208 6.41 -5.91 -7.19
N GLY A 209 7.49 -6.67 -7.41
CA GLY A 209 7.68 -7.51 -8.60
C GLY A 209 7.07 -8.91 -8.46
N LEU A 210 6.88 -9.39 -7.23
CA LEU A 210 6.17 -10.62 -6.91
C LEU A 210 5.02 -10.35 -5.95
N VAL A 211 4.05 -11.25 -5.94
CA VAL A 211 2.95 -11.29 -4.96
C VAL A 211 2.61 -12.74 -4.65
N TRP A 212 2.17 -13.00 -3.41
CA TRP A 212 1.70 -14.32 -3.01
C TRP A 212 0.22 -14.53 -3.36
N MET A 213 -0.06 -15.46 -4.27
CA MET A 213 -1.41 -15.88 -4.69
C MET A 213 -1.46 -17.41 -4.81
N ASP A 214 -1.54 -18.10 -3.66
CA ASP A 214 -1.37 -19.57 -3.55
C ASP A 214 -0.03 -20.07 -4.12
N GLY A 215 0.94 -19.16 -4.21
CA GLY A 215 2.26 -19.29 -4.80
C GLY A 215 2.76 -17.92 -5.22
N TRP A 216 4.08 -17.75 -5.31
CA TRP A 216 4.69 -16.52 -5.79
C TRP A 216 4.43 -16.35 -7.28
N ALA A 217 3.79 -15.25 -7.64
CA ALA A 217 3.45 -14.89 -9.00
C ALA A 217 4.03 -13.51 -9.34
N THR A 218 4.44 -13.35 -10.60
CA THR A 218 4.97 -12.09 -11.10
C THR A 218 3.85 -11.10 -11.31
N THR A 219 4.03 -9.89 -10.76
CA THR A 219 3.07 -8.79 -10.91
C THR A 219 3.15 -8.18 -12.33
N LYS A 220 2.20 -7.30 -12.66
CA LYS A 220 2.24 -6.55 -13.92
C LYS A 220 3.53 -5.71 -14.03
N GLU A 221 3.94 -5.10 -12.94
CA GLU A 221 5.14 -4.26 -12.84
C GLU A 221 6.40 -5.11 -12.95
N GLY A 222 6.42 -6.30 -12.33
CA GLY A 222 7.49 -7.29 -12.49
C GLY A 222 7.64 -7.77 -13.95
N LEU A 223 6.52 -7.96 -14.67
CA LEU A 223 6.54 -8.29 -16.09
C LEU A 223 7.09 -7.15 -16.95
N ALA A 224 6.69 -5.90 -16.68
CA ALA A 224 7.20 -4.73 -17.39
C ALA A 224 8.74 -4.60 -17.22
N ILE A 225 9.23 -4.78 -16.00
CA ILE A 225 10.68 -4.78 -15.72
C ILE A 225 11.39 -5.93 -16.43
N LEU A 226 10.80 -7.12 -16.46
CA LEU A 226 11.38 -8.26 -17.18
C LEU A 226 11.53 -7.96 -18.68
N GLU A 227 10.58 -7.23 -19.28
CA GLU A 227 10.65 -6.79 -20.68
C GLU A 227 11.71 -5.71 -20.92
N GLU A 228 11.94 -4.79 -19.96
CA GLU A 228 13.01 -3.79 -20.01
C GLU A 228 14.41 -4.43 -19.93
N THR A 229 14.53 -5.60 -19.28
CA THR A 229 15.81 -6.31 -19.09
C THR A 229 16.17 -7.30 -20.21
N ARG A 230 15.34 -7.42 -21.25
CA ARG A 230 15.57 -8.32 -22.39
C ARG A 230 16.58 -7.80 -23.41
#